data_AF-A0A180FX27-F1
#
_entry.id   AF-A0A180FX27-F1
#
_cell.length_a   1.000
_cell.length_b   1.000
_cell.length_c   1.000
_cell.angle_alpha   90.00
_cell.angle_beta   90.00
_cell.angle_gamma   90.00
#
_symmetry.space_group_name_H-M   'P 1'
#
loop_
_entity.id
_entity.type
_entity.pdbx_description
1 polymer ?
#
loop_
_entity_poly.entity_id
_entity_poly.type
_entity_poly.pdbx_seq_one_letter_code
_entity_poly.pdbx_strand_id
1 'polypeptide(L)' 'TFEVNPANGEPLWSFPVPANGQYETLDEISAALRDFAIRHGYAVGTRRSVKGKSKTFKCDR' A
#
# COMPACT_ATOMS: atom_id res chain seq x y z
N THR A 1 2.77 15.38 7.86
CA THR A 1 4.14 14.94 7.54
C THR A 1 4.28 13.56 8.16
N PHE A 2 4.85 12.58 7.48
CA PHE A 2 5.09 11.27 8.12
C PHE A 2 6.11 11.51 9.23
N GLU A 3 5.69 11.36 10.48
CA GLU A 3 6.59 11.53 11.60
C GLU A 3 7.63 10.41 11.52
N VAL A 4 8.90 10.77 11.59
CA VAL A 4 10.03 9.85 11.58
C VAL A 4 10.77 10.02 12.89
N ASN A 5 11.20 8.91 13.47
CA ASN A 5 11.99 8.94 14.69
C ASN A 5 13.35 9.61 14.38
N PRO A 6 13.69 10.71 15.06
CA PRO A 6 14.90 11.48 14.77
C PRO A 6 16.19 10.72 15.11
N ALA A 7 16.13 9.65 15.91
CA ALA A 7 17.31 8.87 16.31
C ALA A 7 17.73 7.80 15.28
N ASN A 8 16.78 7.22 14.53
CA ASN A 8 17.05 6.11 13.61
C ASN A 8 16.50 6.32 12.19
N GLY A 9 15.75 7.40 11.95
CA GLY A 9 15.15 7.72 10.65
C GLY A 9 13.97 6.83 10.26
N GLU A 10 13.50 5.96 11.16
CA GLU A 10 12.38 5.07 10.87
C GLU A 10 11.04 5.79 11.00
N PRO A 11 10.01 5.41 10.21
CA PRO A 11 8.66 5.93 10.38
C PRO A 11 8.12 5.63 11.79
N LEU A 12 7.57 6.65 12.45
CA LEU A 12 6.87 6.50 13.74
C LEU A 12 5.60 5.65 13.62
N TRP A 13 5.05 5.55 12.41
CA TRP A 13 3.97 4.62 12.08
C TRP A 13 4.38 3.61 11.03
N SER A 14 4.31 2.33 11.40
CA SER A 14 4.38 1.22 10.46
C SER A 14 2.97 0.87 10.02
N PHE A 15 2.70 1.01 8.72
CA PHE A 15 1.47 0.49 8.13
C PHE A 15 1.57 -1.02 8.02
N PRO A 16 0.56 -1.78 8.47
CA PRO A 16 0.60 -3.22 8.32
C PRO A 16 0.69 -3.56 6.83
N VAL A 17 1.48 -4.58 6.51
CA VAL A 17 1.60 -5.08 5.14
C VAL A 17 0.57 -6.18 4.94
N PRO A 18 -0.25 -6.14 3.87
CA PRO A 18 -1.17 -7.22 3.57
C PRO A 18 -0.40 -8.52 3.34
N ALA A 19 -0.99 -9.64 3.79
CA ALA A 19 -0.39 -10.96 3.59
C ALA A 19 -0.20 -11.27 2.11
N ASN A 20 0.84 -12.06 1.79
CA ASN A 20 1.05 -12.55 0.43
C ASN A 20 -0.17 -13.34 -0.03
N GLY A 21 -0.79 -12.90 -1.12
CA GLY A 21 -1.91 -13.59 -1.78
C GLY A 21 -1.52 -14.01 -3.19
N GLN A 22 -2.14 -15.10 -3.66
CA GLN A 22 -2.12 -15.46 -5.08
C GLN A 22 -3.38 -14.88 -5.71
N TYR A 23 -3.20 -14.12 -6.79
CA TYR A 23 -4.27 -13.44 -7.50
C TYR A 23 -4.11 -13.69 -8.99
N GLU A 24 -5.22 -13.82 -9.71
CA GLU A 24 -5.19 -14.07 -11.15
C GLU A 24 -5.03 -12.78 -11.92
N THR A 25 -5.55 -11.66 -11.38
CA THR A 25 -5.55 -10.37 -12.06
C THR A 25 -4.97 -9.22 -11.22
N LEU A 26 -4.43 -8.22 -11.91
CA LEU A 26 -3.98 -6.97 -11.26
C LEU A 26 -5.13 -6.19 -10.60
N ASP A 27 -6.36 -6.38 -11.07
CA ASP A 27 -7.54 -5.69 -10.52
C ASP A 27 -7.99 -6.34 -9.21
N GLU A 28 -7.90 -7.67 -9.07
CA GLU A 28 -8.06 -8.37 -7.79
C GLU A 28 -7.04 -7.90 -6.76
N ILE A 29 -5.75 -7.84 -7.15
CA ILE A 29 -4.69 -7.28 -6.29
C ILE A 29 -5.04 -5.86 -5.85
N SER A 30 -5.51 -5.03 -6.79
CA SER A 30 -5.87 -3.63 -6.50
C SER A 30 -7.05 -3.53 -5.54
N ALA A 31 -8.06 -4.38 -5.68
CA ALA A 31 -9.23 -4.42 -4.81
C ALA A 31 -8.88 -4.91 -3.40
N ALA A 32 -8.11 -6.00 -3.29
CA ALA A 32 -7.67 -6.54 -2.02
C ALA A 32 -6.80 -5.56 -1.22
N LEU A 33 -5.87 -4.86 -1.90
CA LEU A 33 -5.04 -3.84 -1.27
C LEU A 33 -5.85 -2.65 -0.76
N ARG A 34 -6.86 -2.19 -1.53
CA ARG A 34 -7.74 -1.10 -1.12
C ARG A 34 -8.58 -1.48 0.09
N ASP A 35 -9.18 -2.67 0.07
CA ASP A 35 -10.02 -3.14 1.16
C ASP A 35 -9.20 -3.34 2.44
N PHE A 36 -8.00 -3.89 2.34
CA PHE A 36 -7.06 -3.98 3.46
C PHE A 36 -6.72 -2.60 4.03
N ALA A 37 -6.37 -1.64 3.17
CA ALA A 37 -6.04 -0.29 3.60
C ALA A 37 -7.20 0.37 4.36
N ILE A 38 -8.43 0.25 3.85
CA ILE A 38 -9.65 0.77 4.49
C ILE A 38 -9.84 0.14 5.87
N ARG A 39 -9.70 -1.19 5.98
CA ARG A 39 -9.82 -1.91 7.27
C ARG A 39 -8.80 -1.46 8.30
N HIS A 40 -7.65 -0.96 7.87
CA HIS A 40 -6.57 -0.45 8.72
C HIS A 40 -6.52 1.07 8.84
N GLY A 41 -7.54 1.78 8.33
CA GLY A 41 -7.70 3.22 8.53
C GLY A 41 -6.81 4.10 7.66
N TYR A 42 -6.34 3.59 6.51
CA TYR A 42 -5.58 4.39 5.54
C TYR A 42 -6.08 4.20 4.11
N ALA A 43 -5.76 5.13 3.22
CA ALA A 43 -6.09 5.05 1.81
C ALA A 43 -4.85 4.68 0.97
N VAL A 44 -5.06 4.00 -0.16
CA VAL A 44 -4.00 3.69 -1.12
C VAL A 44 -4.37 4.13 -2.54
N GLY A 45 -3.45 4.84 -3.17
CA GLY A 45 -3.55 5.33 -4.54
C GLY A 45 -2.55 4.64 -5.46
N THR A 46 -2.81 4.68 -6.77
CA THR A 46 -1.84 4.19 -7.76
C THR A 46 -0.78 5.26 -8.00
N ARG A 47 0.50 4.92 -7.81
CA ARG A 47 1.64 5.79 -8.13
C ARG A 47 2.11 5.60 -9.57
N ARG A 48 2.23 4.35 -10.01
CA ARG A 48 2.68 3.99 -11.36
C ARG A 48 1.99 2.71 -11.79
N SER A 49 1.65 2.61 -13.06
CA SER A 49 1.13 1.39 -13.67
C SER A 49 1.88 1.10 -14.96
N VAL A 50 2.37 -0.13 -15.10
CA VAL A 50 2.95 -0.68 -16.33
C VAL A 50 2.00 -1.76 -16.81
N LYS A 51 1.35 -1.52 -17.96
CA LYS A 51 0.31 -2.39 -18.50
C LYS A 51 0.82 -3.83 -18.62
N GLY A 52 0.10 -4.78 -18.02
CA GLY A 52 0.41 -6.20 -18.05
C GLY A 52 1.66 -6.64 -17.28
N LYS A 53 2.32 -5.75 -16.52
CA LYS A 53 3.55 -6.09 -15.79
C LYS A 53 3.49 -5.77 -14.31
N SER A 54 3.19 -4.52 -13.94
CA SER A 54 3.24 -4.11 -12.53
C SER A 54 2.40 -2.88 -12.24
N LYS A 55 1.92 -2.79 -10.99
CA LYS A 55 1.27 -1.60 -10.45
C LYS A 55 1.92 -1.27 -9.12
N THR A 56 2.38 -0.04 -8.96
CA THR A 56 3.00 0.47 -7.73
C THR A 56 1.99 1.35 -7.02
N PHE A 57 1.75 1.03 -5.76
CA PHE A 57 0.83 1.77 -4.90
C PHE A 57 1.60 2.69 -3.94
N LYS A 58 0.93 3.73 -3.47
CA LYS A 58 1.38 4.60 -2.39
C LYS A 58 0.21 4.82 -1.45
N CYS A 59 0.48 5.15 -0.19
CA CYS A 59 -0.57 5.72 0.65
C CYS A 59 -1.08 7.01 0.01
N ASP A 60 -2.40 7.17 -0.01
CA ASP A 60 -3.07 8.39 -0.41
C ASP A 60 -3.49 9.14 0.86
N ARG A 61 -3.40 10.47 0.82
CA ARG A 61 -3.64 11.33 1.99
C ARG A 61 -5.11 11.70 2.09
#